data_AF-A0A5C2FN79-F1
#
_entry.id   AF-A0A5C2FN79-F1
#
_cell.length_a   1.000
_cell.length_b   1.000
_cell.length_c   1.000
_cell.angle_alpha   90.00
_cell.angle_beta   90.00
_cell.angle_gamma   90.00
#
_symmetry.space_group_name_H-M   'P 1'
#
loop_
_entity.id
_entity.type
_entity.pdbx_description
1 polymer ?
#
loop_
_entity_poly.entity_id
_entity_poly.type
_entity_poly.pdbx_seq_one_letter_code
_entity_poly.pdbx_strand_id
1 'polypeptide(L)'
;MLPAALARRSQVRGPLFHGVCPKITHHNLPMTGREATFTACWTCLVPSLYARNTQPARVCRNPLPTAPPAGSATSWQTRAENRRAPFHHRRTATKEEAMSTSEQKLHRLKERITLLLNKAENTNFPHEAQAFQEHAERLMVRYGIGRAELDADSADRGKKKEPIIEEHFDMRGVYRLGQRDGLSAVGRAFRTVSMLQSNYSNSCRLYIIGHESDVATVKNLFASLVVQATAAMAHWWAQEGRLYTNWYTDSEKTIERREFQRSFYLQVASRIANLYQEESVHNGSGTELVLASRKEQVDDYVSSNYPFLRRSRNRAASGSANASLAGRVAGFQADLGFGKHVDSASPGEVAS
;
A
#
# COMPACT_ATOMS: atom_id res chain seq x y z
N MET A 1 16.66 -62.36 -34.04
CA MET A 1 17.49 -61.89 -35.15
C MET A 1 17.35 -60.37 -35.24
N LEU A 2 18.42 -59.65 -34.88
CA LEU A 2 18.69 -58.22 -35.18
C LEU A 2 19.11 -58.08 -36.66
N PRO A 3 19.11 -56.90 -37.33
CA PRO A 3 19.72 -55.60 -36.92
C PRO A 3 18.80 -54.37 -37.14
N ALA A 4 18.92 -53.18 -36.53
CA ALA A 4 20.01 -52.22 -36.25
C ALA A 4 20.31 -51.20 -37.38
N ALA A 5 20.44 -49.92 -36.97
CA ALA A 5 20.90 -48.71 -37.68
C ALA A 5 19.80 -47.89 -38.44
N LEU A 6 19.72 -46.55 -38.41
CA LEU A 6 20.70 -45.48 -38.17
C LEU A 6 20.02 -44.23 -37.56
N ALA A 7 20.66 -43.64 -36.56
CA ALA A 7 20.40 -42.28 -36.09
C ALA A 7 21.20 -41.26 -36.93
N ARG A 8 20.56 -40.19 -37.42
CA ARG A 8 21.25 -39.01 -37.96
C ARG A 8 20.99 -37.79 -37.07
N ARG A 9 22.01 -37.40 -36.32
CA ARG A 9 22.15 -36.06 -35.72
C ARG A 9 22.55 -35.09 -36.84
N SER A 10 21.72 -34.09 -37.12
CA SER A 10 22.09 -32.93 -37.93
C SER A 10 22.57 -31.80 -37.01
N GLN A 11 23.89 -31.60 -37.03
CA GLN A 11 24.62 -30.55 -36.33
C GLN A 11 24.60 -29.29 -37.22
N VAL A 12 23.78 -28.30 -36.88
CA VAL A 12 23.77 -27.01 -37.58
C VAL A 12 24.80 -26.09 -36.92
N ARG A 13 25.90 -25.86 -37.64
CA ARG A 13 26.92 -24.84 -37.35
C ARG A 13 26.32 -23.46 -37.58
N GLY A 14 26.30 -22.62 -36.54
CA GLY A 14 26.04 -21.18 -36.66
C GLY A 14 27.32 -20.42 -37.05
N PRO A 15 27.24 -19.36 -37.87
CA PRO A 15 28.41 -18.55 -38.20
C PRO A 15 28.71 -17.53 -37.08
N LEU A 16 30.01 -17.44 -36.78
CA LEU A 16 30.65 -16.44 -35.93
C LEU A 16 30.58 -15.07 -36.62
N PHE A 17 29.88 -14.11 -36.03
CA PHE A 17 29.95 -12.70 -36.43
C PHE A 17 31.06 -12.01 -35.64
N HIS A 18 32.15 -11.70 -36.33
CA HIS A 18 33.16 -10.74 -35.88
C HIS A 18 32.61 -9.32 -36.04
N GLY A 19 32.47 -8.62 -34.90
CA GLY A 19 32.13 -7.20 -34.87
C GLY A 19 33.34 -6.35 -35.26
N VAL A 20 33.24 -5.69 -36.42
CA VAL A 20 34.14 -4.62 -36.85
C VAL A 20 33.41 -3.30 -36.62
N CYS A 21 33.93 -2.46 -35.72
CA CYS A 21 33.49 -1.09 -35.49
C CYS A 21 33.80 -0.20 -36.71
N PRO A 22 32.84 0.55 -37.27
CA PRO A 22 33.14 1.64 -38.16
C PRO A 22 33.39 2.93 -37.36
N LYS A 23 34.55 3.54 -37.63
CA LYS A 23 34.96 4.88 -37.21
C LYS A 23 33.96 5.92 -37.74
N ILE A 24 33.46 6.78 -36.86
CA ILE A 24 32.69 7.98 -37.21
C ILE A 24 33.70 9.05 -37.67
N THR A 25 33.69 9.36 -38.96
CA THR A 25 34.38 10.51 -39.53
C THR A 25 33.48 11.74 -39.47
N HIS A 26 33.96 12.79 -38.82
CA HIS A 26 33.35 14.11 -38.81
C HIS A 26 33.37 14.74 -40.20
N HIS A 27 32.22 15.21 -40.68
CA HIS A 27 32.13 16.20 -41.75
C HIS A 27 31.51 17.48 -41.20
N ASN A 28 32.33 18.53 -41.23
CA ASN A 28 31.99 19.93 -41.02
C ASN A 28 31.18 20.46 -42.21
N LEU A 29 30.13 21.25 -41.95
CA LEU A 29 29.58 22.33 -42.78
C LEU A 29 28.78 23.29 -41.86
N PRO A 30 28.54 24.55 -42.24
CA PRO A 30 28.90 25.70 -41.43
C PRO A 30 27.74 26.47 -40.77
N MET A 31 28.16 27.33 -39.85
CA MET A 31 27.41 28.29 -39.03
C MET A 31 26.64 29.35 -39.83
N THR A 32 25.38 29.57 -39.43
CA THR A 32 24.64 30.85 -39.40
C THR A 32 23.52 30.67 -38.37
N GLY A 33 23.19 31.48 -37.37
CA GLY A 33 23.65 32.75 -36.80
C GLY A 33 22.45 33.27 -35.96
N ARG A 34 22.72 33.88 -34.78
CA ARG A 34 21.78 34.64 -33.89
C ARG A 34 20.74 33.77 -33.13
N GLU A 35 20.49 33.84 -31.81
CA GLU A 35 20.66 34.79 -30.69
C GLU A 35 20.88 33.96 -29.38
N ALA A 36 21.87 34.21 -28.52
CA ALA A 36 21.81 35.06 -27.31
C ALA A 36 20.47 34.90 -26.53
N THR A 37 20.33 34.30 -25.33
CA THR A 37 21.09 34.42 -24.08
C THR A 37 20.51 33.46 -23.00
N PHE A 38 21.25 33.29 -21.89
CA PHE A 38 20.85 32.71 -20.59
C PHE A 38 20.77 31.19 -20.41
N THR A 39 21.95 30.58 -20.21
CA THR A 39 22.12 29.32 -19.47
C THR A 39 22.64 29.67 -18.08
N ALA A 40 21.78 29.57 -17.04
CA ALA A 40 22.22 29.59 -15.66
C ALA A 40 22.67 28.17 -15.26
N CYS A 41 23.98 28.00 -15.17
CA CYS A 41 24.66 26.86 -14.58
C CYS A 41 24.54 26.98 -13.05
N TRP A 42 23.81 26.06 -12.41
CA TRP A 42 23.84 25.88 -10.96
C TRP A 42 24.24 24.43 -10.66
N THR A 43 25.55 24.20 -10.67
CA THR A 43 26.18 23.10 -9.96
C THR A 43 26.56 23.54 -8.54
N CYS A 44 26.49 22.57 -7.63
CA CYS A 44 27.13 22.53 -6.31
C CYS A 44 26.44 23.27 -5.14
N LEU A 45 25.58 22.55 -4.40
CA LEU A 45 25.60 22.57 -2.93
C LEU A 45 24.75 21.42 -2.35
N VAL A 46 25.41 20.31 -2.01
CA VAL A 46 24.88 19.30 -1.07
C VAL A 46 26.02 18.93 -0.11
N PRO A 47 25.95 19.29 1.18
CA PRO A 47 26.79 18.69 2.19
C PRO A 47 26.14 17.43 2.75
N SER A 48 26.83 16.32 2.50
CA SER A 48 26.71 15.03 3.17
C SER A 48 26.93 15.18 4.69
N LEU A 49 25.93 14.81 5.50
CA LEU A 49 26.07 14.60 6.94
C LEU A 49 25.81 13.13 7.26
N TYR A 50 26.87 12.32 7.21
CA TYR A 50 26.91 10.98 7.81
C TYR A 50 28.31 10.75 8.36
N ALA A 51 28.50 10.98 9.66
CA ALA A 51 29.69 10.52 10.38
C ALA A 51 29.22 9.84 11.68
N ARG A 52 29.29 8.51 11.65
CA ARG A 52 29.08 7.62 12.80
C ARG A 52 30.24 7.83 13.77
N ASN A 53 29.95 8.12 15.03
CA ASN A 53 30.93 8.10 16.10
C ASN A 53 30.63 6.89 17.01
N THR A 54 31.37 5.80 16.80
CA THR A 54 31.40 4.64 17.69
C THR A 54 32.70 4.68 18.49
N GLN A 55 32.61 4.94 19.80
CA GLN A 55 33.71 4.70 20.73
C GLN A 55 33.33 3.58 21.71
N PRO A 56 34.23 2.61 21.97
CA PRO A 56 33.97 1.52 22.89
C PRO A 56 34.20 1.93 24.35
N ALA A 57 33.36 1.39 25.22
CA ALA A 57 33.40 1.52 26.67
C ALA A 57 34.74 1.01 27.25
N ARG A 58 35.42 1.85 28.03
CA ARG A 58 36.48 1.43 28.95
C ARG A 58 35.88 1.16 30.33
N VAL A 59 36.02 -0.09 30.74
CA VAL A 59 35.80 -0.59 32.09
C VAL A 59 36.91 -0.04 33.00
N CYS A 60 36.54 0.78 33.98
CA CYS A 60 37.41 1.11 35.11
C CYS A 60 36.94 0.32 36.33
N ARG A 61 37.70 -0.73 36.67
CA ARG A 61 37.69 -1.34 38.01
C ARG A 61 38.37 -0.38 38.97
N ASN A 62 37.78 -0.15 40.14
CA ASN A 62 38.51 0.31 41.32
C ASN A 62 38.09 -0.52 42.56
N PRO A 63 39.01 -0.71 43.53
CA PRO A 63 38.93 -1.78 44.51
C PRO A 63 38.26 -1.38 45.83
N LEU A 64 37.82 -2.41 46.58
CA LEU A 64 37.26 -2.32 47.93
C LEU A 64 38.24 -1.67 48.93
N PRO A 65 37.75 -0.92 49.94
CA PRO A 65 38.48 -0.70 51.17
C PRO A 65 38.15 -1.75 52.24
N THR A 66 39.19 -2.10 52.97
CA THR A 66 39.36 -3.11 54.00
C THR A 66 38.60 -2.82 55.31
N ALA A 67 38.26 -3.91 56.02
CA ALA A 67 37.62 -3.93 57.32
C ALA A 67 38.49 -3.33 58.46
N PRO A 68 37.86 -2.78 59.53
CA PRO A 68 38.53 -2.53 60.81
C PRO A 68 38.32 -3.69 61.81
N PRO A 69 39.22 -3.86 62.79
CA PRO A 69 39.25 -5.02 63.67
C PRO A 69 38.31 -4.93 64.87
N ALA A 70 37.99 -6.12 65.39
CA ALA A 70 37.25 -6.36 66.62
C ALA A 70 37.99 -5.81 67.86
N GLY A 71 37.26 -5.08 68.70
CA GLY A 71 37.66 -4.67 70.04
C GLY A 71 36.45 -4.78 70.97
N SER A 72 36.54 -5.73 71.89
CA SER A 72 35.64 -5.98 73.01
C SER A 72 35.54 -4.78 73.96
N ALA A 73 34.34 -4.49 74.48
CA ALA A 73 34.05 -4.52 75.92
C ALA A 73 32.71 -3.85 76.28
N THR A 74 31.97 -4.56 77.15
CA THR A 74 31.08 -4.07 78.23
C THR A 74 29.85 -3.20 77.90
N SER A 75 28.71 -3.89 77.96
CA SER A 75 27.56 -3.61 78.84
C SER A 75 27.42 -2.20 79.44
N TRP A 76 26.37 -1.50 79.04
CA TRP A 76 25.44 -0.85 79.97
C TRP A 76 24.03 -0.92 79.39
N GLN A 77 23.12 -1.46 80.20
CA GLN A 77 21.68 -1.42 79.97
C GLN A 77 21.20 0.02 80.13
N THR A 78 20.48 0.54 79.13
CA THR A 78 19.39 1.48 79.37
C THR A 78 18.19 1.09 78.52
N ARG A 79 17.19 0.61 79.26
CA ARG A 79 15.79 0.45 78.90
C ARG A 79 15.25 1.80 78.44
N ALA A 80 15.03 1.98 77.14
CA ALA A 80 14.25 3.09 76.60
C ALA A 80 13.22 2.55 75.60
N GLU A 81 12.01 2.41 76.12
CA GLU A 81 10.70 2.38 75.47
C GLU A 81 10.71 2.87 74.00
N ASN A 82 10.71 1.95 73.02
CA ASN A 82 10.59 2.31 71.61
C ASN A 82 9.16 2.06 71.12
N ARG A 83 8.20 2.82 71.66
CA ARG A 83 6.86 2.98 71.06
C ARG A 83 6.94 4.04 69.96
N ARG A 84 7.53 3.70 68.81
CA ARG A 84 7.33 4.49 67.59
C ARG A 84 6.09 3.97 66.89
N ALA A 85 5.05 4.80 66.82
CA ALA A 85 3.85 4.55 66.04
C ALA A 85 4.21 4.22 64.58
N PRO A 86 3.45 3.36 63.89
CA PRO A 86 3.71 3.08 62.49
C PRO A 86 3.50 4.37 61.69
N PHE A 87 4.60 4.90 61.13
CA PHE A 87 4.55 5.95 60.13
C PHE A 87 3.80 5.40 58.92
N HIS A 88 2.54 5.79 58.76
CA HIS A 88 1.83 5.61 57.50
C HIS A 88 2.53 6.47 56.44
N HIS A 89 3.43 5.86 55.66
CA HIS A 89 3.87 6.49 54.41
C HIS A 89 2.65 6.67 53.52
N ARG A 90 2.15 7.90 53.45
CA ARG A 90 1.18 8.33 52.46
C ARG A 90 1.87 8.21 51.09
N ARG A 91 1.71 7.08 50.42
CA ARG A 91 2.15 6.90 49.02
C ARG A 91 1.45 7.97 48.18
N THR A 92 2.15 9.04 47.85
CA THR A 92 1.75 9.93 46.77
C THR A 92 2.03 9.17 45.48
N ALA A 93 0.98 8.82 44.74
CA ALA A 93 1.12 8.14 43.46
C ALA A 93 2.12 8.89 42.59
N THR A 94 3.07 8.16 42.04
CA THR A 94 4.05 8.75 41.11
C THR A 94 3.32 9.23 39.86
N LYS A 95 3.87 10.23 39.17
CA LYS A 95 3.25 10.81 37.96
C LYS A 95 2.97 9.75 36.88
N GLU A 96 3.78 8.69 36.84
CA GLU A 96 3.63 7.53 35.95
C GLU A 96 2.40 6.66 36.33
N GLU A 97 2.16 6.40 37.60
CA GLU A 97 0.96 5.67 38.07
C GLU A 97 -0.33 6.45 37.76
N ALA A 98 -0.30 7.78 37.90
CA ALA A 98 -1.45 8.63 37.57
C ALA A 98 -1.76 8.66 36.06
N MET A 99 -0.73 8.72 35.20
CA MET A 99 -0.89 8.61 33.74
C MET A 99 -1.46 7.24 33.34
N SER A 100 -0.89 6.15 33.83
CA SER A 100 -1.36 4.79 33.57
C SER A 100 -2.85 4.60 33.93
N THR A 101 -3.27 5.17 35.06
CA THR A 101 -4.68 5.10 35.49
C THR A 101 -5.62 5.90 34.58
N SER A 102 -5.16 7.02 34.02
CA SER A 102 -5.96 7.84 33.10
C SER A 102 -6.13 7.17 31.73
N GLU A 103 -5.08 6.53 31.22
CA GLU A 103 -5.10 5.74 29.98
C GLU A 103 -6.06 4.56 30.09
N GLN A 104 -6.01 3.83 31.22
CA GLN A 104 -6.94 2.73 31.49
C GLN A 104 -8.41 3.19 31.54
N LYS A 105 -8.69 4.39 32.07
CA LYS A 105 -10.05 4.96 32.09
C LYS A 105 -10.55 5.30 30.70
N LEU A 106 -9.70 5.93 29.87
CA LEU A 106 -10.01 6.23 28.48
C LEU A 106 -10.26 4.94 27.69
N HIS A 107 -9.45 3.92 27.93
CA HIS A 107 -9.60 2.61 27.30
C HIS A 107 -10.96 1.95 27.61
N ARG A 108 -11.36 1.92 28.88
CA ARG A 108 -12.69 1.39 29.30
C ARG A 108 -13.84 2.20 28.72
N LEU A 109 -13.65 3.50 28.55
CA LEU A 109 -14.65 4.37 27.93
C LEU A 109 -14.84 4.00 26.45
N LYS A 110 -13.74 3.80 25.70
CA LYS A 110 -13.79 3.34 24.30
C LYS A 110 -14.49 1.97 24.16
N GLU A 111 -14.28 1.04 25.09
CA GLU A 111 -14.99 -0.26 25.13
C GLU A 111 -16.50 -0.09 25.34
N ARG A 112 -16.87 0.85 26.20
CA ARG A 112 -18.28 1.14 26.47
C ARG A 112 -18.97 1.73 25.23
N ILE A 113 -18.30 2.64 24.53
CA ILE A 113 -18.85 3.24 23.31
C ILE A 113 -19.00 2.18 22.22
N THR A 114 -17.98 1.35 21.98
CA THR A 114 -18.04 0.25 20.99
C THR A 114 -19.13 -0.77 21.32
N LEU A 115 -19.35 -1.11 22.60
CA LEU A 115 -20.45 -1.96 23.03
C LEU A 115 -21.84 -1.37 22.73
N LEU A 116 -22.02 -0.05 22.92
CA LEU A 116 -23.29 0.63 22.61
C LEU A 116 -23.57 0.63 21.11
N LEU A 117 -22.55 0.91 20.29
CA LEU A 117 -22.66 0.87 18.83
C LEU A 117 -22.98 -0.54 18.32
N ASN A 118 -22.28 -1.57 18.83
CA ASN A 118 -22.58 -2.96 18.47
C ASN A 118 -24.02 -3.36 18.86
N LYS A 119 -24.56 -2.85 19.98
CA LYS A 119 -25.95 -3.11 20.39
C LYS A 119 -26.96 -2.42 19.49
N ALA A 120 -26.66 -1.19 19.05
CA ALA A 120 -27.50 -0.48 18.08
C ALA A 120 -27.59 -1.24 16.74
N GLU A 121 -26.48 -1.82 16.28
CA GLU A 121 -26.43 -2.59 15.02
C GLU A 121 -27.10 -3.97 15.11
N ASN A 122 -27.15 -4.59 16.29
CA ASN A 122 -27.67 -5.96 16.47
C ASN A 122 -29.10 -6.05 17.03
N THR A 123 -29.77 -4.92 17.32
CA THR A 123 -31.18 -4.95 17.76
C THR A 123 -32.13 -4.85 16.57
N ASN A 124 -33.24 -5.58 16.62
CA ASN A 124 -34.30 -5.52 15.60
C ASN A 124 -35.32 -4.40 15.88
N PHE A 125 -35.16 -3.65 16.99
CA PHE A 125 -36.09 -2.60 17.41
C PHE A 125 -35.53 -1.20 17.07
N PRO A 126 -36.18 -0.43 16.17
CA PRO A 126 -35.62 0.82 15.67
C PRO A 126 -35.48 1.90 16.76
N HIS A 127 -36.46 2.00 17.67
CA HIS A 127 -36.42 2.98 18.76
C HIS A 127 -35.31 2.68 19.78
N GLU A 128 -35.00 1.39 20.00
CA GLU A 128 -33.91 0.98 20.89
C GLU A 128 -32.55 1.23 20.25
N ALA A 129 -32.41 0.93 18.94
CA ALA A 129 -31.21 1.23 18.17
C ALA A 129 -30.86 2.73 18.24
N GLN A 130 -31.86 3.59 18.01
CA GLN A 130 -31.67 5.03 18.08
C GLN A 130 -31.23 5.51 19.47
N ALA A 131 -31.82 4.98 20.54
CA ALA A 131 -31.43 5.35 21.90
C ALA A 131 -29.98 4.95 22.25
N PHE A 132 -29.52 3.78 21.79
CA PHE A 132 -28.12 3.38 21.94
C PHE A 132 -27.17 4.23 21.09
N GLN A 133 -27.57 4.56 19.87
CA GLN A 133 -26.82 5.42 18.96
C GLN A 133 -26.61 6.82 19.57
N GLU A 134 -27.70 7.47 19.99
CA GLU A 134 -27.65 8.80 20.62
C GLU A 134 -26.79 8.81 21.89
N HIS A 135 -26.82 7.72 22.67
CA HIS A 135 -25.99 7.60 23.86
C HIS A 135 -24.50 7.47 23.50
N ALA A 136 -24.17 6.66 22.50
CA ALA A 136 -22.80 6.49 22.02
C ALA A 136 -22.25 7.82 21.48
N GLU A 137 -23.03 8.51 20.64
CA GLU A 137 -22.68 9.81 20.07
C GLU A 137 -22.46 10.88 21.16
N ARG A 138 -23.30 10.91 22.19
CA ARG A 138 -23.11 11.81 23.34
C ARG A 138 -21.79 11.58 24.06
N LEU A 139 -21.39 10.31 24.24
CA LEU A 139 -20.10 9.98 24.84
C LEU A 139 -18.93 10.36 23.92
N MET A 140 -19.05 10.12 22.62
CA MET A 140 -18.04 10.52 21.63
C MET A 140 -17.80 12.03 21.65
N VAL A 141 -18.87 12.84 21.61
CA VAL A 141 -18.77 14.30 21.68
C VAL A 141 -18.19 14.77 23.00
N ARG A 142 -18.64 14.22 24.14
CA ARG A 142 -18.18 14.66 25.47
C ARG A 142 -16.68 14.43 25.69
N TYR A 143 -16.12 13.36 25.13
CA TYR A 143 -14.73 12.98 25.35
C TYR A 143 -13.83 13.18 24.13
N GLY A 144 -14.35 13.78 23.05
CA GLY A 144 -13.60 14.04 21.82
C GLY A 144 -13.12 12.78 21.10
N ILE A 145 -13.84 11.66 21.24
CA ILE A 145 -13.45 10.37 20.67
C ILE A 145 -14.11 10.20 19.30
N GLY A 146 -13.29 10.04 18.26
CA GLY A 146 -13.76 9.84 16.89
C GLY A 146 -14.12 8.37 16.59
N ARG A 147 -14.99 8.15 15.59
CA ARG A 147 -15.36 6.79 15.15
C ARG A 147 -14.14 6.01 14.63
N ALA A 148 -13.29 6.67 13.83
CA ALA A 148 -12.05 6.10 13.32
C ALA A 148 -11.07 5.68 14.43
N GLU A 149 -11.04 6.40 15.56
CA GLU A 149 -10.21 6.04 16.72
C GLU A 149 -10.74 4.79 17.43
N LEU A 150 -12.07 4.65 17.57
CA LEU A 150 -12.69 3.45 18.13
C LEU A 150 -12.48 2.22 17.27
N ASP A 151 -12.51 2.39 15.95
CA ASP A 151 -12.27 1.31 14.99
C ASP A 151 -10.80 0.88 15.01
N ALA A 152 -9.85 1.82 15.11
CA ALA A 152 -8.44 1.54 15.30
C ALA A 152 -8.15 0.78 16.61
N ASP A 153 -8.71 1.26 17.74
CA ASP A 153 -8.58 0.60 19.05
C ASP A 153 -9.21 -0.81 19.07
N SER A 154 -10.30 -1.01 18.32
CA SER A 154 -10.96 -2.31 18.19
C SER A 154 -10.16 -3.29 17.32
N ALA A 155 -9.43 -2.77 16.32
CA ALA A 155 -8.52 -3.56 15.48
C ALA A 155 -7.28 -4.05 16.25
N ASP A 156 -6.80 -3.27 17.22
CA ASP A 156 -5.66 -3.64 18.07
C ASP A 156 -6.03 -4.71 19.13
N ARG A 157 -7.27 -4.68 19.63
CA ARG A 157 -7.75 -5.52 20.76
C ARG A 157 -8.31 -6.90 20.42
N GLY A 158 -8.15 -7.37 19.18
CA GLY A 158 -8.46 -8.76 18.85
C GLY A 158 -9.92 -9.08 18.53
N LYS A 159 -10.69 -8.14 17.97
CA LYS A 159 -11.66 -8.57 16.93
C LYS A 159 -10.84 -9.38 15.92
N LYS A 160 -11.28 -10.60 15.56
CA LYS A 160 -10.57 -11.53 14.64
C LYS A 160 -9.90 -10.69 13.55
N LYS A 161 -8.57 -10.51 13.63
CA LYS A 161 -7.84 -9.76 12.60
C LYS A 161 -8.19 -10.43 11.29
N GLU A 162 -8.80 -9.66 10.40
CA GLU A 162 -9.19 -10.17 9.09
C GLU A 162 -7.95 -10.80 8.46
N PRO A 163 -8.01 -12.08 8.06
CA PRO A 163 -6.83 -12.79 7.61
C PRO A 163 -6.25 -12.06 6.40
N ILE A 164 -4.92 -11.92 6.41
CA ILE A 164 -4.19 -11.53 5.20
C ILE A 164 -4.15 -12.75 4.30
N ILE A 165 -4.78 -12.63 3.14
CA ILE A 165 -4.84 -13.69 2.14
C ILE A 165 -4.03 -13.29 0.92
N GLU A 166 -3.65 -14.30 0.14
CA GLU A 166 -3.03 -14.15 -1.15
C GLU A 166 -3.93 -14.74 -2.22
N GLU A 167 -4.37 -13.88 -3.13
CA GLU A 167 -5.14 -14.27 -4.32
C GLU A 167 -4.37 -13.93 -5.58
N HIS A 168 -4.77 -14.53 -6.69
CA HIS A 168 -4.14 -14.26 -7.98
C HIS A 168 -5.15 -13.96 -9.09
N PHE A 169 -4.67 -13.18 -10.05
CA PHE A 169 -5.38 -12.83 -11.28
C PHE A 169 -4.51 -13.20 -12.48
N ASP A 170 -4.99 -14.16 -13.26
CA ASP A 170 -4.28 -14.70 -14.42
C ASP A 170 -4.69 -13.99 -15.71
N MET A 171 -3.69 -13.54 -16.46
CA MET A 171 -3.87 -12.91 -17.77
C MET A 171 -3.17 -13.72 -18.84
N ARG A 172 -3.85 -13.91 -19.97
CA ARG A 172 -3.38 -14.68 -21.11
C ARG A 172 -3.56 -13.90 -22.41
N GLY A 173 -2.91 -14.37 -23.46
CA GLY A 173 -3.04 -13.81 -24.80
C GLY A 173 -2.09 -12.65 -25.10
N VAL A 174 -2.37 -11.99 -26.23
CA VAL A 174 -1.47 -10.98 -26.83
C VAL A 174 -1.38 -9.69 -26.01
N TYR A 175 -2.44 -9.34 -25.27
CA TYR A 175 -2.49 -8.10 -24.50
C TYR A 175 -2.09 -8.26 -23.02
N ARG A 176 -1.70 -9.46 -22.58
CA ARG A 176 -1.39 -9.78 -21.17
C ARG A 176 -0.40 -8.81 -20.52
N LEU A 177 0.57 -8.31 -21.28
CA LEU A 177 1.58 -7.38 -20.77
C LEU A 177 1.01 -5.98 -20.52
N GLY A 178 0.08 -5.51 -21.36
CA GLY A 178 -0.59 -4.23 -21.16
C GLY A 178 -1.55 -4.30 -19.98
N GLN A 179 -2.31 -5.39 -19.90
CA GLN A 179 -3.20 -5.68 -18.76
C GLN A 179 -2.41 -5.79 -17.46
N ARG A 180 -1.29 -6.54 -17.44
CA ARG A 180 -0.43 -6.68 -16.25
C ARG A 180 0.05 -5.32 -15.75
N ASP A 181 0.62 -4.49 -16.63
CA ASP A 181 1.17 -3.20 -16.24
C ASP A 181 0.09 -2.25 -15.75
N GLY A 182 -1.05 -2.22 -16.44
CA GLY A 182 -2.21 -1.42 -16.09
C GLY A 182 -2.87 -1.83 -14.78
N LEU A 183 -3.27 -3.10 -14.66
CA LEU A 183 -3.91 -3.63 -13.45
C LEU A 183 -2.96 -3.62 -12.24
N SER A 184 -1.65 -3.80 -12.45
CA SER A 184 -0.68 -3.60 -11.37
C SER A 184 -0.67 -2.14 -10.88
N ALA A 185 -0.89 -1.16 -11.75
CA ALA A 185 -1.01 0.24 -11.34
C ALA A 185 -2.33 0.50 -10.61
N VAL A 186 -3.45 -0.09 -11.07
CA VAL A 186 -4.75 -0.01 -10.41
C VAL A 186 -4.66 -0.60 -9.00
N GLY A 187 -4.13 -1.81 -8.84
CA GLY A 187 -3.97 -2.43 -7.53
C GLY A 187 -3.05 -1.63 -6.59
N ARG A 188 -2.01 -0.97 -7.12
CA ARG A 188 -1.15 -0.07 -6.33
C ARG A 188 -1.81 1.24 -5.94
N ALA A 189 -2.88 1.65 -6.61
CA ALA A 189 -3.66 2.83 -6.25
C ALA A 189 -4.50 2.57 -4.99
N PHE A 190 -4.84 1.31 -4.71
CA PHE A 190 -5.44 0.91 -3.44
C PHE A 190 -4.38 1.00 -2.33
N ARG A 191 -4.69 1.77 -1.28
CA ARG A 191 -3.78 1.99 -0.16
C ARG A 191 -3.70 0.81 0.82
N THR A 192 -4.49 -0.27 0.63
CA THR A 192 -4.61 -1.39 1.57
C THR A 192 -4.00 -2.71 1.08
N VAL A 193 -3.63 -2.81 -0.20
CA VAL A 193 -3.13 -4.07 -0.80
C VAL A 193 -1.71 -3.92 -1.34
N SER A 194 -1.01 -5.04 -1.43
CA SER A 194 0.30 -5.15 -2.05
C SER A 194 0.25 -6.05 -3.29
N MET A 195 0.86 -5.57 -4.37
CA MET A 195 0.83 -6.21 -5.69
C MET A 195 2.16 -6.87 -6.01
N LEU A 196 2.16 -8.18 -6.21
CA LEU A 196 3.30 -8.92 -6.77
C LEU A 196 2.96 -9.40 -8.18
N GLN A 197 3.99 -9.72 -8.96
CA GLN A 197 3.80 -10.16 -10.33
C GLN A 197 4.78 -11.27 -10.71
N SER A 198 4.29 -12.25 -11.45
CA SER A 198 5.08 -13.28 -12.09
C SER A 198 4.81 -13.30 -13.59
N ASN A 199 5.87 -13.46 -14.38
CA ASN A 199 5.81 -13.49 -15.83
C ASN A 199 6.25 -14.86 -16.33
N TYR A 200 5.36 -15.53 -17.03
CA TYR A 200 5.64 -16.77 -17.76
C TYR A 200 5.73 -16.45 -19.26
N SER A 201 6.11 -17.44 -20.07
CA SER A 201 6.24 -17.26 -21.53
C SER A 201 4.94 -16.74 -22.17
N ASN A 202 3.80 -17.37 -21.85
CA ASN A 202 2.51 -17.11 -22.48
C ASN A 202 1.42 -16.59 -21.53
N SER A 203 1.75 -16.40 -20.25
CA SER A 203 0.83 -15.88 -19.24
C SER A 203 1.54 -14.93 -18.28
N CYS A 204 0.76 -14.02 -17.70
CA CYS A 204 1.18 -13.18 -16.60
C CYS A 204 0.23 -13.43 -15.44
N ARG A 205 0.79 -13.49 -14.22
CA ARG A 205 0.02 -13.62 -12.99
C ARG A 205 0.29 -12.41 -12.12
N LEU A 206 -0.77 -11.74 -11.68
CA LEU A 206 -0.71 -10.75 -10.61
C LEU A 206 -1.17 -11.41 -9.33
N TYR A 207 -0.40 -11.24 -8.27
CA TYR A 207 -0.80 -11.63 -6.93
C TYR A 207 -1.26 -10.38 -6.18
N ILE A 208 -2.41 -10.51 -5.53
CA ILE A 208 -3.04 -9.48 -4.72
C ILE A 208 -2.96 -10.00 -3.28
N ILE A 209 -2.17 -9.30 -2.46
CA ILE A 209 -1.98 -9.65 -1.06
C ILE A 209 -2.59 -8.53 -0.23
N GLY A 210 -3.46 -8.88 0.70
CA GLY A 210 -4.18 -7.93 1.52
C GLY A 210 -5.15 -8.63 2.44
N HIS A 211 -5.93 -7.85 3.17
CA HIS A 211 -7.05 -8.39 3.92
C HIS A 211 -8.14 -8.92 2.96
N GLU A 212 -8.86 -9.96 3.38
CA GLU A 212 -9.82 -10.71 2.56
C GLU A 212 -10.83 -9.83 1.78
N SER A 213 -11.48 -8.87 2.45
CA SER A 213 -12.43 -7.92 1.86
C SER A 213 -11.81 -6.99 0.83
N ASP A 214 -10.62 -6.46 1.13
CA ASP A 214 -9.86 -5.59 0.21
C ASP A 214 -9.48 -6.37 -1.05
N VAL A 215 -8.96 -7.59 -0.88
CA VAL A 215 -8.56 -8.48 -1.97
C VAL A 215 -9.74 -8.84 -2.87
N ALA A 216 -10.89 -9.20 -2.27
CA ALA A 216 -12.12 -9.49 -3.01
C ALA A 216 -12.59 -8.28 -3.84
N THR A 217 -12.55 -7.09 -3.25
CA THR A 217 -12.93 -5.83 -3.91
C THR A 217 -12.04 -5.55 -5.12
N VAL A 218 -10.72 -5.63 -4.95
CA VAL A 218 -9.75 -5.40 -6.03
C VAL A 218 -9.91 -6.44 -7.15
N LYS A 219 -10.10 -7.71 -6.79
CA LYS A 219 -10.28 -8.80 -7.78
C LYS A 219 -11.56 -8.62 -8.59
N ASN A 220 -12.66 -8.25 -7.95
CA ASN A 220 -13.94 -7.95 -8.63
C ASN A 220 -13.80 -6.73 -9.55
N LEU A 221 -13.13 -5.67 -9.08
CA LEU A 221 -12.85 -4.51 -9.91
C LEU A 221 -12.00 -4.87 -11.13
N PHE A 222 -10.95 -5.68 -10.96
CA PHE A 222 -10.11 -6.14 -12.08
C PHE A 222 -10.93 -6.87 -13.14
N ALA A 223 -11.80 -7.79 -12.75
CA ALA A 223 -12.67 -8.50 -13.67
C ALA A 223 -13.58 -7.54 -14.46
N SER A 224 -14.21 -6.58 -13.76
CA SER A 224 -15.04 -5.54 -14.40
C SER A 224 -14.25 -4.67 -15.37
N LEU A 225 -13.09 -4.16 -14.94
CA LEU A 225 -12.25 -3.28 -15.77
C LEU A 225 -11.71 -3.99 -17.01
N VAL A 226 -11.42 -5.30 -16.95
CA VAL A 226 -10.98 -6.06 -18.14
C VAL A 226 -12.09 -6.10 -19.19
N VAL A 227 -13.34 -6.31 -18.78
CA VAL A 227 -14.50 -6.28 -19.69
C VAL A 227 -14.65 -4.90 -20.31
N GLN A 228 -14.65 -3.84 -19.48
CA GLN A 228 -14.80 -2.46 -19.93
C GLN A 228 -13.67 -2.02 -20.89
N ALA A 229 -12.42 -2.29 -20.53
CA ALA A 229 -11.26 -1.95 -21.35
C ALA A 229 -11.29 -2.67 -22.71
N THR A 230 -11.73 -3.93 -22.72
CA THR A 230 -11.84 -4.72 -23.96
C THR A 230 -12.94 -4.18 -24.87
N ALA A 231 -14.10 -3.84 -24.31
CA ALA A 231 -15.21 -3.24 -25.06
C ALA A 231 -14.84 -1.86 -25.62
N ALA A 232 -14.27 -0.98 -24.79
CA ALA A 232 -13.84 0.35 -25.19
C ALA A 232 -12.75 0.30 -26.27
N MET A 233 -11.77 -0.59 -26.13
CA MET A 233 -10.71 -0.79 -27.12
C MET A 233 -11.29 -1.29 -28.45
N ALA A 234 -12.22 -2.23 -28.42
CA ALA A 234 -12.86 -2.76 -29.63
C ALA A 234 -13.66 -1.67 -30.36
N HIS A 235 -14.39 -0.84 -29.61
CA HIS A 235 -15.13 0.29 -30.16
C HIS A 235 -14.21 1.33 -30.80
N TRP A 236 -13.18 1.76 -30.08
CA TRP A 236 -12.16 2.68 -30.58
C TRP A 236 -11.47 2.13 -31.83
N TRP A 237 -11.08 0.85 -31.81
CA TRP A 237 -10.42 0.21 -32.95
C TRP A 237 -11.35 0.11 -34.18
N ALA A 238 -12.65 -0.05 -34.00
CA ALA A 238 -13.59 -0.04 -35.12
C ALA A 238 -13.70 1.34 -35.80
N GLN A 239 -13.60 2.42 -35.02
CA GLN A 239 -13.72 3.79 -35.49
C GLN A 239 -12.39 4.33 -36.05
N GLU A 240 -11.34 4.25 -35.27
CA GLU A 240 -10.03 4.85 -35.56
C GLU A 240 -9.00 3.84 -36.06
N GLY A 241 -9.29 2.53 -36.00
CA GLY A 241 -8.40 1.49 -36.51
C GLY A 241 -8.02 1.66 -37.99
N ARG A 242 -8.86 2.37 -38.76
CA ARG A 242 -8.59 2.71 -40.17
C ARG A 242 -7.49 3.76 -40.33
N LEU A 243 -7.26 4.60 -39.31
CA LEU A 243 -6.16 5.58 -39.28
C LEU A 243 -4.81 4.88 -39.12
N TYR A 244 -4.81 3.70 -38.48
CA TYR A 244 -3.71 2.75 -38.49
C TYR A 244 -3.77 1.95 -39.80
N THR A 245 -3.48 2.67 -40.87
CA THR A 245 -3.46 2.26 -42.28
C THR A 245 -2.70 0.96 -42.55
N ASN A 246 -2.90 0.42 -43.75
CA ASN A 246 -2.33 -0.85 -44.22
C ASN A 246 -0.79 -0.96 -44.14
N TRP A 247 -0.07 0.15 -43.90
CA TRP A 247 1.40 0.16 -43.74
C TRP A 247 1.85 -0.28 -42.36
N TYR A 248 0.95 -0.34 -41.37
CA TYR A 248 1.26 -0.93 -40.07
C TYR A 248 1.27 -2.46 -40.17
N THR A 249 2.33 -3.06 -39.66
CA THR A 249 2.41 -4.50 -39.41
C THR A 249 1.42 -4.91 -38.33
N ASP A 250 1.05 -6.20 -38.30
CA ASP A 250 0.17 -6.73 -37.25
C ASP A 250 0.77 -6.60 -35.84
N SER A 251 2.10 -6.58 -35.74
CA SER A 251 2.82 -6.31 -34.51
C SER A 251 2.58 -4.88 -34.03
N GLU A 252 2.72 -3.88 -34.90
CA GLU A 252 2.48 -2.46 -34.56
C GLU A 252 1.02 -2.23 -34.18
N LYS A 253 0.06 -2.82 -34.93
CA LYS A 253 -1.37 -2.78 -34.55
C LYS A 253 -1.66 -3.40 -33.18
N THR A 254 -0.88 -4.40 -32.78
CA THR A 254 -0.99 -5.03 -31.46
C THR A 254 -0.40 -4.13 -30.37
N ILE A 255 0.69 -3.43 -30.66
CA ILE A 255 1.30 -2.44 -29.75
C ILE A 255 0.33 -1.28 -29.48
N GLU A 256 -0.36 -0.77 -30.50
CA GLU A 256 -1.35 0.31 -30.34
C GLU A 256 -2.52 -0.11 -29.43
N ARG A 257 -3.13 -1.26 -29.70
CA ARG A 257 -4.20 -1.83 -28.86
C ARG A 257 -3.74 -2.10 -27.42
N ARG A 258 -2.50 -2.57 -27.26
CA ARG A 258 -1.90 -2.78 -25.95
C ARG A 258 -1.69 -1.46 -25.20
N GLU A 259 -1.24 -0.40 -25.88
CA GLU A 259 -1.05 0.92 -25.28
C GLU A 259 -2.39 1.54 -24.87
N PHE A 260 -3.43 1.42 -25.70
CA PHE A 260 -4.80 1.81 -25.33
C PHE A 260 -5.23 1.16 -24.01
N GLN A 261 -5.10 -0.16 -23.88
CA GLN A 261 -5.49 -0.85 -22.65
C GLN A 261 -4.65 -0.38 -21.46
N ARG A 262 -3.34 -0.25 -21.65
CA ARG A 262 -2.44 0.21 -20.58
C ARG A 262 -2.82 1.60 -20.09
N SER A 263 -3.05 2.55 -20.99
CA SER A 263 -3.37 3.92 -20.63
C SER A 263 -4.77 4.06 -20.03
N PHE A 264 -5.73 3.23 -20.44
CA PHE A 264 -7.03 3.07 -19.79
C PHE A 264 -6.88 2.75 -18.30
N TYR A 265 -6.13 1.70 -17.96
CA TYR A 265 -5.94 1.31 -16.56
C TYR A 265 -5.11 2.33 -15.77
N LEU A 266 -4.12 2.98 -16.39
CA LEU A 266 -3.36 4.04 -15.73
C LEU A 266 -4.24 5.24 -15.38
N GLN A 267 -5.19 5.61 -16.25
CA GLN A 267 -6.17 6.65 -15.94
C GLN A 267 -7.08 6.23 -14.78
N VAL A 268 -7.56 4.99 -14.78
CA VAL A 268 -8.37 4.45 -13.67
C VAL A 268 -7.59 4.46 -12.36
N ALA A 269 -6.33 4.04 -12.37
CA ALA A 269 -5.45 4.10 -11.20
C ALA A 269 -5.29 5.53 -10.67
N SER A 270 -5.12 6.51 -11.56
CA SER A 270 -5.06 7.93 -11.18
C SER A 270 -6.37 8.40 -10.54
N ARG A 271 -7.53 7.98 -11.06
CA ARG A 271 -8.83 8.34 -10.48
C ARG A 271 -8.99 7.77 -9.07
N ILE A 272 -8.63 6.51 -8.86
CA ILE A 272 -8.69 5.87 -7.54
C ILE A 272 -7.75 6.58 -6.56
N ALA A 273 -6.53 6.91 -6.98
CA ALA A 273 -5.58 7.63 -6.15
C ALA A 273 -6.11 9.02 -5.73
N ASN A 274 -6.75 9.74 -6.65
CA ASN A 274 -7.36 11.04 -6.38
C ASN A 274 -8.54 10.93 -5.42
N LEU A 275 -9.41 9.91 -5.58
CA LEU A 275 -10.52 9.66 -4.65
C LEU A 275 -10.02 9.47 -3.21
N TYR A 276 -8.96 8.69 -3.01
CA TYR A 276 -8.35 8.54 -1.67
C TYR A 276 -7.76 9.84 -1.14
N GLN A 277 -7.22 10.71 -2.00
CA GLN A 277 -6.70 12.02 -1.59
C GLN A 277 -7.84 12.94 -1.16
N GLU A 278 -8.89 13.06 -1.97
CA GLU A 278 -10.09 13.85 -1.67
C GLU A 278 -10.74 13.39 -0.35
N GLU A 279 -10.90 12.08 -0.17
CA GLU A 279 -11.50 11.51 1.04
C GLU A 279 -10.64 11.75 2.29
N SER A 280 -9.31 11.70 2.17
CA SER A 280 -8.41 12.01 3.28
C SER A 280 -8.51 13.48 3.74
N VAL A 281 -8.78 14.40 2.81
CA VAL A 281 -9.01 15.82 3.12
C VAL A 281 -10.35 16.03 3.82
N HIS A 282 -11.39 15.29 3.42
CA HIS A 282 -12.75 15.43 3.97
C HIS A 282 -12.97 14.74 5.32
N ASN A 283 -12.44 13.52 5.51
CA ASN A 283 -12.72 12.70 6.68
C ASN A 283 -11.70 12.86 7.83
N GLY A 284 -10.66 13.66 7.64
CA GLY A 284 -9.61 13.90 8.63
C GLY A 284 -8.63 12.74 8.79
N SER A 285 -7.63 12.92 9.66
CA SER A 285 -6.47 12.02 9.80
C SER A 285 -6.82 10.61 10.30
N GLY A 286 -7.98 10.41 10.94
CA GLY A 286 -8.36 9.13 11.53
C GLY A 286 -8.48 7.98 10.51
N THR A 287 -9.18 8.21 9.39
CA THR A 287 -9.37 7.19 8.34
C THR A 287 -8.05 6.87 7.64
N GLU A 288 -7.21 7.89 7.43
CA GLU A 288 -5.89 7.73 6.83
C GLU A 288 -4.96 6.86 7.69
N LEU A 289 -5.00 7.03 9.02
CA LEU A 289 -4.24 6.21 9.95
C LEU A 289 -4.64 4.72 9.90
N VAL A 290 -5.93 4.42 9.76
CA VAL A 290 -6.42 3.04 9.64
C VAL A 290 -5.94 2.40 8.34
N LEU A 291 -6.04 3.12 7.21
CA LEU A 291 -5.56 2.62 5.91
C LEU A 291 -4.05 2.40 5.92
N ALA A 292 -3.29 3.32 6.53
CA ALA A 292 -1.84 3.20 6.70
C ALA A 292 -1.48 1.98 7.56
N SER A 293 -2.18 1.75 8.67
CA SER A 293 -1.94 0.59 9.54
C SER A 293 -2.27 -0.73 8.85
N ARG A 294 -3.36 -0.82 8.09
CA ARG A 294 -3.68 -2.03 7.28
C ARG A 294 -2.58 -2.28 6.24
N LYS A 295 -2.09 -1.22 5.58
CA LYS A 295 -1.01 -1.34 4.61
C LYS A 295 0.29 -1.84 5.22
N GLU A 296 0.65 -1.34 6.40
CA GLU A 296 1.84 -1.76 7.13
C GLU A 296 1.78 -3.25 7.48
N GLN A 297 0.65 -3.73 8.00
CA GLN A 297 0.45 -5.16 8.29
C GLN A 297 0.63 -6.05 7.04
N VAL A 298 0.13 -5.58 5.89
CA VAL A 298 0.29 -6.28 4.61
C VAL A 298 1.74 -6.23 4.12
N ASP A 299 2.44 -5.12 4.30
CA ASP A 299 3.86 -4.99 3.92
C ASP A 299 4.78 -5.84 4.81
N ASP A 300 4.48 -5.93 6.10
CA ASP A 300 5.16 -6.83 7.04
C ASP A 300 4.95 -8.29 6.66
N TYR A 301 3.72 -8.67 6.28
CA TYR A 301 3.41 -9.99 5.77
C TYR A 301 4.19 -10.30 4.49
N VAL A 302 4.21 -9.36 3.52
CA VAL A 302 4.92 -9.55 2.25
C VAL A 302 6.43 -9.64 2.47
N SER A 303 7.00 -8.78 3.31
CA SER A 303 8.45 -8.80 3.59
C SER A 303 8.89 -10.07 4.31
N SER A 304 8.07 -10.59 5.23
CA SER A 304 8.33 -11.82 5.97
C SER A 304 8.25 -13.08 5.09
N ASN A 305 7.21 -13.17 4.24
CA ASN A 305 6.99 -14.35 3.40
C ASN A 305 7.78 -14.34 2.09
N TYR A 306 8.14 -13.14 1.60
CA TYR A 306 8.83 -12.97 0.32
C TYR A 306 10.11 -12.11 0.43
N PRO A 307 11.15 -12.59 1.16
CA PRO A 307 12.35 -11.80 1.44
C PRO A 307 13.22 -11.53 0.20
N PHE A 308 13.07 -12.30 -0.88
CA PHE A 308 13.91 -12.21 -2.08
C PHE A 308 13.22 -11.54 -3.29
N LEU A 309 12.20 -10.70 -3.03
CA LEU A 309 11.52 -9.97 -4.11
C LEU A 309 12.46 -9.02 -4.83
N ARG A 310 12.29 -8.95 -6.15
CA ARG A 310 13.01 -8.00 -7.00
C ARG A 310 12.04 -6.97 -7.55
N ARG A 311 12.50 -5.74 -7.73
CA ARG A 311 11.74 -4.72 -8.45
C ARG A 311 11.49 -5.21 -9.88
N SER A 312 10.22 -5.21 -10.28
CA SER A 312 9.85 -5.48 -11.66
C SER A 312 10.41 -4.39 -12.58
N ARG A 313 10.92 -4.79 -13.74
CA ARG A 313 11.34 -3.88 -14.80
C ARG A 313 10.21 -3.73 -15.80
N ASN A 314 9.81 -2.49 -16.08
CA ASN A 314 8.89 -2.24 -17.16
C ASN A 314 9.63 -2.46 -18.50
N ARG A 315 9.14 -3.39 -19.33
CA ARG A 315 9.74 -3.75 -20.64
C ARG A 315 8.72 -3.60 -21.78
N ALA A 316 7.68 -2.83 -21.55
CA ALA A 316 6.63 -2.55 -22.51
C ALA A 316 7.13 -1.66 -23.65
N ALA A 317 7.01 -2.11 -24.91
CA ALA A 317 6.97 -1.15 -26.02
C ALA A 317 5.76 -0.23 -25.83
N SER A 318 5.97 1.08 -26.02
CA SER A 318 4.89 2.07 -25.96
C SER A 318 4.29 2.23 -27.34
N GLY A 319 2.97 2.30 -27.43
CA GLY A 319 2.27 2.68 -28.66
C GLY A 319 2.25 4.19 -28.88
N SER A 320 1.49 4.63 -29.87
CA SER A 320 1.34 6.03 -30.23
C SER A 320 0.68 6.88 -29.13
N ALA A 321 0.89 8.19 -29.21
CA ALA A 321 0.21 9.15 -28.36
C ALA A 321 -1.32 9.13 -28.55
N ASN A 322 -1.81 8.81 -29.76
CA ASN A 322 -3.24 8.73 -30.05
C ASN A 322 -3.90 7.57 -29.28
N ALA A 323 -3.33 6.36 -29.38
CA ALA A 323 -3.80 5.21 -28.60
C ALA A 323 -3.75 5.47 -27.09
N SER A 324 -2.67 6.11 -26.63
CA SER A 324 -2.52 6.47 -25.22
C SER A 324 -3.60 7.47 -24.76
N LEU A 325 -3.90 8.50 -25.56
CA LEU A 325 -4.95 9.48 -25.28
C LEU A 325 -6.34 8.84 -25.29
N ALA A 326 -6.66 8.07 -26.32
CA ALA A 326 -7.94 7.38 -26.45
C ALA A 326 -8.21 6.44 -25.27
N GLY A 327 -7.19 5.68 -24.85
CA GLY A 327 -7.30 4.82 -23.68
C GLY A 327 -7.51 5.64 -22.39
N ARG A 328 -6.82 6.77 -22.20
CA ARG A 328 -7.06 7.66 -21.05
C ARG A 328 -8.50 8.21 -21.05
N VAL A 329 -9.01 8.69 -22.17
CA VAL A 329 -10.38 9.20 -22.27
C VAL A 329 -11.39 8.11 -21.88
N ALA A 330 -11.22 6.90 -22.41
CA ALA A 330 -12.07 5.77 -22.05
C ALA A 330 -11.94 5.39 -20.56
N GLY A 331 -10.72 5.40 -20.00
CA GLY A 331 -10.48 5.12 -18.58
C GLY A 331 -11.07 6.18 -17.65
N PHE A 332 -11.20 7.42 -18.13
CA PHE A 332 -11.89 8.47 -17.40
C PHE A 332 -13.39 8.19 -17.27
N GLN A 333 -13.98 7.55 -18.27
CA GLN A 333 -15.41 7.18 -18.31
C GLN A 333 -15.70 5.81 -17.66
N ALA A 334 -14.67 5.07 -17.25
CA ALA A 334 -14.84 3.73 -16.69
C ALA A 334 -15.68 3.74 -15.40
N ASP A 335 -16.56 2.75 -15.26
CA ASP A 335 -17.36 2.54 -14.05
C ASP A 335 -16.53 1.78 -13.02
N LEU A 336 -16.35 2.39 -11.85
CA LEU A 336 -15.61 1.82 -10.72
C LEU A 336 -16.50 1.03 -9.76
N GLY A 337 -17.82 1.05 -9.94
CA GLY A 337 -18.78 0.31 -9.12
C GLY A 337 -19.15 0.95 -7.78
N PHE A 338 -18.45 2.02 -7.36
CA PHE A 338 -18.70 2.70 -6.07
C PHE A 338 -19.93 3.64 -6.06
N GLY A 339 -20.49 3.98 -7.23
CA GLY A 339 -21.52 5.03 -7.36
C GLY A 339 -22.98 4.56 -7.42
N LYS A 340 -23.27 3.26 -7.46
CA LYS A 340 -24.64 2.77 -7.70
C LYS A 340 -25.51 2.55 -6.45
N HIS A 341 -24.97 2.80 -5.26
CA HIS A 341 -25.70 2.57 -4.00
C HIS A 341 -26.34 3.82 -3.37
N VAL A 342 -26.25 5.00 -4.00
CA VAL A 342 -26.81 6.24 -3.42
C VAL A 342 -28.16 6.65 -4.02
N ASP A 343 -28.56 6.14 -5.20
CA ASP A 343 -29.75 6.67 -5.89
C ASP A 343 -30.96 5.69 -5.98
N SER A 344 -30.90 4.49 -5.41
CA SER A 344 -32.02 3.53 -5.49
C SER A 344 -33.04 3.63 -4.35
N ALA A 345 -33.05 4.74 -3.60
CA ALA A 345 -34.03 5.00 -2.54
C ALA A 345 -34.66 6.40 -2.69
N SER A 346 -35.24 6.68 -3.85
CA SER A 346 -36.29 7.71 -3.94
C SER A 346 -37.63 7.04 -3.66
N PRO A 347 -38.32 7.36 -2.54
CA PRO A 347 -39.68 6.88 -2.29
C PRO A 347 -40.61 7.41 -3.38
N GLY A 348 -41.31 6.49 -4.02
CA GLY A 348 -42.30 6.80 -5.04
C GLY A 348 -43.34 7.79 -4.53
N GLU A 349 -43.49 8.88 -5.28
CA GLU A 349 -44.60 9.80 -5.24
C GLU A 349 -45.90 9.02 -5.47
N VAL A 350 -46.69 8.88 -4.40
CA VAL A 350 -48.08 8.41 -4.45
C VAL A 350 -48.91 9.53 -5.08
N ALA A 351 -49.24 9.38 -6.36
CA ALA A 351 -50.30 10.15 -6.99
C ALA A 351 -51.65 9.76 -6.36
N SER A 352 -52.29 10.74 -5.72
CA SER A 352 -53.74 10.74 -5.47
C SER A 352 -54.48 11.27 -6.67
#